data_AF-A0A1W6BGN6-F1
#
_entry.id   AF-A0A1W6BGN6-F1
#
_cell.length_a   1.000
_cell.length_b   1.000
_cell.length_c   1.000
_cell.angle_alpha   90.00
_cell.angle_beta   90.00
_cell.angle_gamma   90.00
#
_symmetry.space_group_name_H-M   'P 1'
#
loop_
_entity.id
_entity.type
_entity.pdbx_description
1 polymer ?
#
loop_
_entity_poly.entity_id
_entity_poly.type
_entity_poly.pdbx_seq_one_letter_code
_entity_poly.pdbx_strand_id
1 'polypeptide(L)'
;MESIKNWMKDAANILFDDSKNDLRALPKTVRLQILLVLSFIWTTVFSLYVFSYTTFAFGWAGLFLAHIGLIFAVYMTFKQFHKAEAKSASVFQTKNFDPFKIMVIVFVIVFIFIFSKGIEVLTSPNPNSYSIPYDGPLKSAFEKWLPFTKGK
;
A
#
# COMPACT_ATOMS: atom_id res chain seq x y z
N MET A 1 25.25 14.10 22.15
CA MET A 1 24.17 13.44 21.38
C MET A 1 23.39 12.41 22.20
N GLU A 2 23.90 11.96 23.35
CA GLU A 2 23.20 11.05 24.26
C GLU A 2 21.85 11.58 24.77
N SER A 3 21.73 12.89 25.06
CA SER A 3 20.47 13.45 25.61
C SER A 3 19.28 13.28 24.67
N ILE A 4 19.44 13.55 23.37
CA ILE A 4 18.37 13.35 22.38
C ILE A 4 18.09 11.86 22.19
N LYS A 5 19.14 11.02 22.18
CA LYS A 5 19.01 9.57 22.05
C LYS A 5 18.25 8.95 23.23
N ASN A 6 18.53 9.41 24.45
CA ASN A 6 17.85 8.98 25.66
C ASN A 6 16.41 9.51 25.69
N TRP A 7 16.19 10.77 25.30
CA TRP A 7 14.85 11.32 25.16
C TRP A 7 13.99 10.56 24.13
N MET A 8 14.54 10.22 22.96
CA MET A 8 13.84 9.41 21.96
C MET A 8 13.54 7.99 22.46
N LYS A 9 14.47 7.39 23.20
CA LYS A 9 14.25 6.06 23.82
C LYS A 9 13.15 6.10 24.87
N ASP A 10 13.15 7.11 25.73
CA ASP A 10 12.14 7.26 26.78
C ASP A 10 10.76 7.57 26.18
N ALA A 11 10.72 8.43 25.16
CA ALA A 11 9.49 8.70 24.42
C ALA A 11 8.95 7.44 23.72
N ALA A 12 9.81 6.65 23.07
CA ALA A 12 9.41 5.40 22.43
C ALA A 12 8.92 4.36 23.46
N ASN A 13 9.62 4.22 24.58
CA ASN A 13 9.21 3.31 25.65
C ASN A 13 7.83 3.71 26.20
N ILE A 14 7.57 4.99 26.48
CA ILE A 14 6.26 5.45 26.98
C ILE A 14 5.15 5.25 25.93
N LEU A 15 5.44 5.51 24.65
CA LEU A 15 4.48 5.38 23.55
C LEU A 15 4.08 3.91 23.28
N PHE A 16 5.05 2.98 23.35
CA PHE A 16 4.86 1.57 23.02
C PHE A 16 4.62 0.67 24.25
N ASP A 17 4.85 1.15 25.47
CA ASP A 17 4.53 0.43 26.71
C ASP A 17 3.02 0.51 26.99
N ASP A 18 2.32 -0.59 26.72
CA ASP A 18 0.88 -0.75 26.90
C ASP A 18 0.40 -0.60 28.36
N SER A 19 1.32 -0.57 29.34
CA SER A 19 1.01 -0.27 30.75
C SER A 19 1.05 1.22 31.08
N LYS A 20 1.83 2.01 30.33
CA LYS A 20 2.03 3.45 30.55
C LYS A 20 1.46 4.33 29.44
N ASN A 21 0.98 3.73 28.35
CA ASN A 21 0.40 4.43 27.23
C ASN A 21 -0.98 5.01 27.60
N ASP A 22 -1.08 6.34 27.72
CA ASP A 22 -2.32 7.08 28.01
C ASP A 22 -3.42 6.84 26.96
N LEU A 23 -3.07 6.40 25.75
CA LEU A 23 -4.03 6.00 24.72
C LEU A 23 -4.86 4.77 25.14
N ARG A 24 -4.42 4.04 26.18
CA ARG A 24 -5.15 2.91 26.76
C ARG A 24 -6.26 3.35 27.71
N ALA A 25 -6.10 4.46 28.41
CA ALA A 25 -7.12 5.00 29.33
C ALA A 25 -8.36 5.52 28.57
N LEU A 26 -8.21 5.80 27.27
CA LEU A 26 -9.29 6.29 26.44
C LEU A 26 -10.38 5.23 26.18
N PRO A 27 -11.66 5.63 26.16
CA PRO A 27 -12.77 4.76 25.77
C PRO A 27 -12.52 4.08 24.43
N LYS A 28 -12.93 2.81 24.29
CA LYS A 28 -12.65 1.98 23.10
C LYS A 28 -13.05 2.67 21.78
N THR A 29 -14.12 3.46 21.80
CA THR A 29 -14.60 4.25 20.66
C THR A 29 -13.61 5.33 20.22
N VAL A 30 -12.99 6.04 21.18
CA VAL A 30 -11.99 7.09 20.92
C VAL A 30 -10.70 6.48 20.38
N ARG A 31 -10.30 5.32 20.91
CA ARG A 31 -9.14 4.59 20.39
C ARG A 31 -9.34 4.17 18.93
N LEU A 32 -10.51 3.63 18.61
CA LEU A 32 -10.86 3.27 17.23
C LEU A 32 -10.89 4.51 16.32
N GLN A 33 -11.41 5.64 16.81
CA GLN A 33 -11.46 6.89 16.07
C GLN A 33 -10.06 7.42 15.75
N ILE A 34 -9.13 7.43 16.71
CA ILE A 34 -7.74 7.87 16.46
C ILE A 34 -7.06 6.96 15.43
N LEU A 35 -7.27 5.65 15.51
CA LEU A 35 -6.74 4.70 14.53
C LEU A 35 -7.34 4.92 13.12
N LEU A 36 -8.62 5.24 13.02
CA LEU A 36 -9.28 5.56 11.75
C LEU A 36 -8.75 6.87 11.14
N VAL A 37 -8.56 7.91 11.97
CA VAL A 37 -8.00 9.19 11.52
C VAL A 37 -6.56 9.00 11.03
N LEU A 38 -5.75 8.26 11.76
CA LEU A 38 -4.38 7.95 11.37
C LEU A 38 -4.35 7.19 10.04
N SER A 39 -5.18 6.16 9.90
CA SER A 39 -5.33 5.38 8.66
C SER A 39 -5.71 6.25 7.46
N PHE A 40 -6.63 7.20 7.64
CA PHE A 40 -7.04 8.13 6.60
C PHE A 40 -5.92 9.08 6.17
N ILE A 41 -5.19 9.66 7.13
CA ILE A 41 -4.05 10.53 6.86
C ILE A 41 -2.99 9.78 6.06
N TRP A 42 -2.63 8.56 6.48
CA TRP A 42 -1.63 7.76 5.79
C TRP A 42 -2.04 7.33 4.39
N THR A 43 -3.31 6.94 4.19
CA THR A 43 -3.82 6.64 2.85
C THR A 43 -3.66 7.86 1.93
N THR A 44 -3.90 9.06 2.44
CA THR A 44 -3.77 10.31 1.70
C THR A 44 -2.32 10.66 1.37
N VAL A 45 -1.41 10.55 2.35
CA VAL A 45 0.03 10.80 2.17
C VAL A 45 0.64 9.81 1.18
N PHE A 46 0.34 8.51 1.29
CA PHE A 46 0.83 7.51 0.34
C PHE A 46 0.24 7.70 -1.05
N SER A 47 -1.02 8.11 -1.17
CA SER A 47 -1.63 8.40 -2.47
C SER A 47 -0.95 9.57 -3.17
N LEU A 48 -0.57 10.62 -2.43
CA LEU A 48 0.21 11.75 -2.96
C LEU A 48 1.63 11.33 -3.39
N TYR A 49 2.21 10.34 -2.72
CA TYR A 49 3.55 9.83 -3.05
C TYR A 49 3.55 8.96 -4.33
N VAL A 50 2.53 8.13 -4.53
CA VAL A 50 2.49 7.14 -5.62
C VAL A 50 1.83 7.67 -6.89
N PHE A 51 0.77 8.48 -6.77
CA PHE A 51 -0.01 8.94 -7.93
C PHE A 51 0.31 10.38 -8.33
N SER A 52 0.22 10.68 -9.62
CA SER A 52 0.33 12.06 -10.12
C SER A 52 -0.93 12.85 -9.80
N TYR A 53 -0.83 14.19 -9.79
CA TYR A 53 -1.96 15.07 -9.49
C TYR A 53 -3.20 14.82 -10.37
N THR A 54 -3.03 14.35 -11.60
CA THR A 54 -4.13 14.10 -12.55
C THR A 54 -4.87 12.79 -12.29
N THR A 55 -4.20 11.77 -11.74
CA THR A 55 -4.80 10.47 -11.40
C THR A 55 -5.03 10.30 -9.90
N PHE A 56 -4.65 11.29 -9.09
CA PHE A 56 -4.71 11.28 -7.63
C PHE A 56 -6.10 10.90 -7.12
N ALA A 57 -7.17 11.52 -7.62
CA ALA A 57 -8.52 11.27 -7.11
C ALA A 57 -8.96 9.80 -7.29
N PHE A 58 -8.68 9.21 -8.44
CA PHE A 58 -9.01 7.81 -8.72
C PHE A 58 -8.08 6.84 -7.99
N GLY A 59 -6.77 7.12 -7.93
CA GLY A 59 -5.79 6.31 -7.21
C GLY A 59 -6.03 6.32 -5.69
N TRP A 60 -6.33 7.48 -5.12
CA TRP A 60 -6.70 7.66 -3.73
C TRP A 60 -8.01 6.94 -3.39
N ALA A 61 -9.06 7.11 -4.21
CA ALA A 61 -10.33 6.44 -3.99
C ALA A 61 -10.19 4.91 -4.03
N GLY A 62 -9.39 4.39 -4.97
CA GLY A 62 -9.08 2.96 -5.07
C GLY A 62 -8.32 2.43 -3.86
N LEU A 63 -7.25 3.12 -3.44
CA LEU A 63 -6.48 2.75 -2.25
C LEU A 63 -7.31 2.81 -0.96
N PHE A 64 -8.14 3.85 -0.82
CA PHE A 64 -9.01 4.00 0.33
C PHE A 64 -10.08 2.90 0.40
N LEU A 65 -10.72 2.57 -0.72
CA LEU A 65 -11.64 1.43 -0.78
C LEU A 65 -10.95 0.12 -0.44
N ALA A 66 -9.75 -0.11 -0.98
CA ALA A 66 -8.96 -1.31 -0.69
C ALA A 66 -8.61 -1.41 0.80
N HIS A 67 -8.27 -0.29 1.45
CA HIS A 67 -8.02 -0.24 2.89
C HIS A 67 -9.26 -0.61 3.72
N ILE A 68 -10.43 -0.07 3.38
CA ILE A 68 -11.69 -0.42 4.04
C ILE A 68 -11.99 -1.92 3.86
N GLY A 69 -11.81 -2.44 2.66
CA GLY A 69 -11.98 -3.86 2.35
C GLY A 69 -11.06 -4.75 3.21
N LEU A 70 -9.80 -4.36 3.39
CA LEU A 70 -8.85 -5.08 4.23
C LEU A 70 -9.29 -5.07 5.71
N ILE A 71 -9.69 -3.92 6.25
CA ILE A 71 -10.21 -3.82 7.63
C ILE A 71 -11.41 -4.75 7.82
N PHE A 72 -12.33 -4.78 6.86
CA PHE A 72 -13.50 -5.65 6.91
C PHE A 72 -13.14 -7.15 6.83
N ALA A 73 -12.22 -7.53 5.95
CA ALA A 73 -11.73 -8.90 5.84
C ALA A 73 -11.06 -9.38 7.14
N VAL A 74 -10.22 -8.53 7.75
CA VAL A 74 -9.59 -8.79 9.04
C VAL A 74 -10.66 -8.91 10.14
N TYR A 75 -11.65 -8.01 10.19
CA TYR A 75 -12.75 -8.12 11.16
C TYR A 75 -13.55 -9.42 11.01
N MET A 76 -13.90 -9.81 9.79
CA MET A 76 -14.65 -11.03 9.51
C MET A 76 -13.87 -12.29 9.91
N THR A 77 -12.56 -12.33 9.65
CA THR A 77 -11.70 -13.45 10.06
C THR A 77 -11.55 -13.52 11.58
N PHE A 78 -11.32 -12.40 12.27
CA PHE A 78 -11.29 -12.35 13.74
C PHE A 78 -12.62 -12.81 14.36
N LYS A 79 -13.75 -12.41 13.77
CA LYS A 79 -15.10 -12.83 14.22
C LYS A 79 -15.32 -14.32 14.00
N GLN A 80 -14.83 -14.88 12.90
CA GLN A 80 -14.88 -16.31 12.61
C GLN A 80 -14.06 -17.10 13.64
N PHE A 81 -12.86 -16.63 14.00
CA PHE A 81 -12.02 -17.27 15.03
C PHE A 81 -12.67 -17.23 16.42
N HIS A 82 -13.19 -16.07 16.86
CA HIS A 82 -13.91 -16.00 18.15
C HIS A 82 -15.17 -16.88 18.17
N LYS A 83 -15.88 -16.97 17.04
CA LYS A 83 -17.06 -17.84 16.93
C LYS A 83 -16.68 -19.32 16.93
N ALA A 84 -15.52 -19.68 16.38
CA ALA A 84 -14.99 -21.05 16.41
C ALA A 84 -14.52 -21.44 17.81
N GLU A 85 -13.88 -20.52 18.54
CA GLU A 85 -13.52 -20.69 19.96
C GLU A 85 -14.78 -20.90 20.83
N ALA A 86 -15.80 -20.06 20.65
CA ALA A 86 -17.07 -20.19 21.37
C ALA A 86 -17.91 -21.42 20.95
N LYS A 87 -17.69 -21.95 19.73
CA LYS A 87 -18.37 -23.14 19.18
C LYS A 87 -17.43 -24.35 19.07
N SER A 88 -16.44 -24.50 19.95
CA SER A 88 -15.60 -25.71 20.02
C SER A 88 -16.44 -26.94 20.38
N ALA A 89 -17.27 -27.40 19.45
CA ALA A 89 -17.99 -28.65 19.50
C ALA A 89 -17.00 -29.78 19.25
N SER A 90 -17.25 -30.92 19.89
CA SER A 90 -16.33 -32.05 19.94
C SER A 90 -15.90 -32.55 18.56
N VAL A 91 -14.67 -33.07 18.52
CA VAL A 91 -13.90 -33.59 17.36
C VAL A 91 -14.66 -34.60 16.48
N PHE A 92 -15.84 -35.07 16.90
CA PHE A 92 -16.62 -36.11 16.23
C PHE A 92 -17.71 -35.62 15.26
N GLN A 93 -17.95 -34.31 15.11
CA GLN A 93 -19.03 -33.80 14.21
C GLN A 93 -18.58 -33.04 12.96
N THR A 94 -17.29 -32.74 12.78
CA THR A 94 -16.84 -31.89 11.66
C THR A 94 -16.72 -32.68 10.35
N LYS A 95 -17.72 -32.57 9.47
CA LYS A 95 -17.54 -32.90 8.04
C LYS A 95 -16.48 -31.97 7.44
N ASN A 96 -15.64 -32.57 6.59
CA ASN A 96 -14.40 -32.07 5.97
C ASN A 96 -14.59 -30.80 5.08
N PHE A 97 -15.08 -29.71 5.66
CA PHE A 97 -15.13 -28.38 5.05
C PHE A 97 -14.38 -27.44 5.98
N ASP A 98 -13.11 -27.22 5.68
CA ASP A 98 -12.30 -26.23 6.38
C ASP A 98 -12.50 -24.86 5.69
N PRO A 99 -13.25 -23.93 6.30
CA PRO A 99 -13.47 -22.60 5.73
C PRO A 99 -12.15 -21.84 5.53
N PHE A 100 -11.08 -22.18 6.26
CA PHE A 100 -9.76 -21.57 6.08
C PHE A 100 -9.11 -21.98 4.76
N LYS A 101 -9.16 -23.26 4.37
CA LYS A 101 -8.65 -23.72 3.05
C LYS A 101 -9.35 -23.03 1.88
N ILE A 102 -10.67 -22.86 1.97
CA ILE A 102 -11.45 -22.19 0.92
C ILE A 102 -11.05 -20.71 0.81
N MET A 103 -10.90 -20.04 1.96
CA MET A 103 -10.46 -18.65 1.99
C MET A 103 -9.04 -18.47 1.42
N VAL A 104 -8.11 -19.39 1.71
CA VAL A 104 -6.75 -19.38 1.15
C VAL A 104 -6.79 -19.55 -0.37
N ILE A 105 -7.57 -20.48 -0.90
CA ILE A 105 -7.71 -20.70 -2.36
C ILE A 105 -8.26 -19.44 -3.05
N VAL A 106 -9.32 -18.83 -2.49
CA VAL A 106 -9.90 -17.59 -3.02
C VAL A 106 -8.89 -16.44 -2.98
N PHE A 107 -8.14 -16.31 -1.87
CA PHE A 107 -7.13 -15.28 -1.73
C PHE A 107 -6.01 -15.42 -2.77
N VAL A 108 -5.50 -16.64 -3.01
CA VAL A 108 -4.46 -16.90 -4.01
C VAL A 108 -4.95 -16.54 -5.42
N ILE A 109 -6.19 -16.89 -5.78
CA ILE A 109 -6.76 -16.56 -7.10
C ILE A 109 -6.87 -15.04 -7.28
N VAL A 110 -7.40 -14.33 -6.28
CA VAL A 110 -7.55 -12.86 -6.31
C VAL A 110 -6.18 -12.18 -6.37
N PHE A 111 -5.21 -12.67 -5.60
CA PHE A 111 -3.85 -12.15 -5.59
C PHE A 111 -3.20 -12.29 -6.97
N ILE A 112 -3.26 -13.48 -7.58
CA ILE A 112 -2.75 -13.69 -8.94
C ILE A 112 -3.42 -12.74 -9.95
N PHE A 113 -4.74 -12.56 -9.86
CA PHE A 113 -5.48 -11.67 -10.75
C PHE A 113 -5.03 -10.20 -10.61
N ILE A 114 -4.97 -9.66 -9.39
CA ILE A 114 -4.59 -8.27 -9.13
C ILE A 114 -3.17 -8.01 -9.60
N PHE A 115 -2.23 -8.91 -9.31
CA PHE A 115 -0.84 -8.73 -9.72
C PHE A 115 -0.66 -8.92 -11.22
N SER A 116 -1.38 -9.84 -11.86
CA SER A 116 -1.35 -9.99 -13.32
C SER A 116 -1.86 -8.72 -14.01
N LYS A 117 -2.98 -8.15 -13.52
CA LYS A 117 -3.51 -6.88 -14.02
C LYS A 117 -2.59 -5.69 -13.71
N GLY A 118 -1.94 -5.69 -12.55
CA GLY A 118 -0.96 -4.66 -12.18
C GLY A 118 0.25 -4.66 -13.12
N ILE A 119 0.80 -5.83 -13.44
CA ILE A 119 1.88 -5.97 -14.42
C ILE A 119 1.41 -5.52 -15.80
N GLU A 120 0.20 -5.90 -16.23
CA GLU A 120 -0.39 -5.47 -17.51
C GLU A 120 -0.46 -3.93 -17.60
N VAL A 121 -0.90 -3.25 -16.56
CA VAL A 121 -0.93 -1.77 -16.52
C VAL A 121 0.48 -1.18 -16.63
N LEU A 122 1.46 -1.74 -15.92
CA LEU A 122 2.85 -1.25 -15.93
C LEU A 122 3.61 -1.53 -17.23
N THR A 123 3.22 -2.59 -17.96
CA THR A 123 3.86 -3.00 -19.21
C THR A 123 3.06 -2.62 -20.45
N SER A 124 1.81 -2.17 -20.28
CA SER A 124 1.00 -1.70 -21.40
C SER A 124 1.63 -0.45 -22.04
N PRO A 125 1.67 -0.37 -23.39
CA PRO A 125 2.10 0.84 -24.06
C PRO A 125 1.21 2.00 -23.62
N ASN A 126 1.82 3.03 -23.02
CA ASN A 126 1.10 4.23 -22.61
C ASN A 126 0.40 4.85 -23.85
N PRO A 127 -0.94 4.97 -23.89
CA PRO A 127 -1.64 5.58 -25.02
C PRO A 127 -1.32 7.07 -25.20
N ASN A 128 -0.66 7.70 -24.22
CA ASN A 128 -0.24 9.11 -24.25
C ASN A 128 1.27 9.29 -24.46
N SER A 129 2.02 8.25 -24.89
CA SER A 129 3.43 8.45 -25.25
C SER A 129 3.53 9.06 -26.64
N TYR A 130 4.02 10.31 -26.72
CA TYR A 130 4.41 10.89 -28.00
C TYR A 130 5.73 10.25 -28.42
N SER A 131 5.72 9.49 -29.53
CA SER A 131 6.95 9.12 -30.22
C SER A 131 7.50 10.38 -30.88
N ILE A 132 8.47 11.04 -30.25
CA ILE A 132 9.33 12.00 -30.95
C ILE A 132 10.37 11.18 -31.71
N PRO A 133 10.24 10.99 -33.05
CA PRO A 133 11.29 10.35 -33.82
C PRO A 133 12.54 11.21 -33.72
N TYR A 134 13.63 10.63 -33.22
CA TYR A 134 14.93 11.29 -33.25
C TYR A 134 15.46 11.24 -34.67
N ASP A 135 15.30 12.35 -35.41
CA ASP A 135 15.72 12.46 -36.82
C ASP A 135 17.24 12.65 -36.98
N GLY A 136 17.98 12.50 -35.90
CA GLY A 136 19.42 12.74 -35.87
C GLY A 136 19.79 14.23 -35.91
N PRO A 137 21.10 14.53 -35.85
CA PRO A 137 21.59 15.90 -35.99
C PRO A 137 21.41 16.37 -37.45
N LEU A 138 20.90 17.59 -37.64
CA LEU A 138 20.73 18.23 -38.96
C LEU A 138 22.02 18.35 -39.79
N LYS A 139 23.19 18.22 -39.15
CA LYS A 139 24.50 18.31 -39.80
C LYS A 139 25.29 17.06 -39.49
N SER A 140 25.96 16.53 -40.51
CA SER A 140 26.94 15.47 -40.29
C SER A 140 28.08 15.97 -39.41
N ALA A 141 28.77 15.05 -38.72
CA ALA A 141 29.93 15.41 -37.91
C ALA A 141 30.94 16.24 -38.72
N PHE A 142 31.19 15.85 -39.97
CA PHE A 142 32.11 16.54 -40.87
C PHE A 142 31.72 18.00 -41.14
N GLU A 143 30.45 18.28 -41.45
CA GLU A 143 29.95 19.64 -41.67
C GLU A 143 30.04 20.52 -40.43
N LYS A 144 29.94 19.91 -39.24
CA LYS A 144 30.10 20.61 -37.97
C LYS A 144 31.54 21.07 -37.75
N TRP A 145 32.53 20.33 -38.27
CA TRP A 145 33.96 20.64 -38.12
C TRP A 145 34.55 21.50 -39.25
N LEU A 146 33.92 21.51 -40.43
CA LEU A 146 34.34 22.31 -41.60
C LEU A 146 34.61 23.81 -41.35
N PRO A 147 33.81 24.56 -40.56
CA PRO A 147 34.12 25.97 -40.29
C PRO A 147 35.37 26.17 -39.40
N PHE A 148 35.77 25.16 -38.63
CA PHE A 148 36.97 25.22 -37.78
C PHE A 148 38.25 24.87 -38.54
N THR A 149 38.16 24.25 -39.71
CA THR A 149 39.32 23.92 -40.56
C THR A 149 39.64 25.00 -41.58
N LYS A 150 38.71 25.93 -41.84
CA LYS A 150 38.83 26.96 -42.89
C LYS A 150 39.57 28.25 -42.46
N GLY A 151 40.20 28.24 -41.28
CA GLY A 151 40.85 29.40 -40.65
C GLY A 151 42.27 29.17 -40.17
N LYS A 152 43.03 28.27 -40.82
CA LYS A 152 44.50 28.18 -40.70
C LYS A 152 45.13 28.30 -42.07
#